data_AF-A0A397VXM9-F1
#
_entry.id   AF-A0A397VXM9-F1
#
_cell.length_a   1.000
_cell.length_b   1.000
_cell.length_c   1.000
_cell.angle_alpha   90.00
_cell.angle_beta   90.00
_cell.angle_gamma   90.00
#
_symmetry.space_group_name_H-M   'P 1'
#
loop_
_entity.id
_entity.type
_entity.pdbx_description
1 polymer ?
#
loop_
_entity_poly.entity_id
_entity_poly.type
_entity_poly.pdbx_seq_one_letter_code
_entity_poly.pdbx_strand_id
1 'polypeptide(L)'
;MKLTSLHYNLIIQFLIFCLLITLTISQQLPYKIFNYTESKLGDQNTSFIIADIKTYDDGTILVHIMRNVSKQIKNCSKFRGISFEQKLYIRLIFLNGTVKEIDPKLKFDPINSINYCLLDSDSTGYKINKLNNLVMYLNDVKNNNTHKNLVNPITIYPLQKPFILVTYVRTNNSSDIRTYEECGEIIDWDGNIKSIWDDNRIQLNANKKLGFIRFVLNKICERKGCSWHSWLWQHYSIDDNVSLQDSGFVQ
;
A
#
# COMPACT_ATOMS: atom_id res chain seq x y z
N MET A 1 6.60 0.92 67.72
CA MET A 1 7.72 1.09 66.78
C MET A 1 7.67 0.00 65.71
N LYS A 2 6.78 0.10 64.71
CA LYS A 2 6.65 -0.89 63.59
C LYS A 2 6.26 -0.25 62.24
N LEU A 3 6.07 1.08 62.19
CA LEU A 3 5.60 1.78 60.98
C LEU A 3 6.68 1.88 59.88
N THR A 4 7.96 1.85 60.24
CA THR A 4 9.10 1.96 59.32
C THR A 4 9.30 0.69 58.46
N SER A 5 8.82 -0.47 58.91
CA SER A 5 8.94 -1.75 58.18
C SER A 5 8.01 -1.84 56.98
N LEU A 6 6.84 -1.19 57.02
CA LEU A 6 5.84 -1.29 55.95
C LEU A 6 6.26 -0.52 54.69
N HIS A 7 6.83 0.68 54.88
CA HIS A 7 7.34 1.50 53.77
C HIS A 7 8.53 0.82 53.07
N TYR A 8 9.40 0.18 53.84
CA TYR A 8 10.55 -0.53 53.29
C TYR A 8 10.14 -1.73 52.42
N ASN A 9 9.13 -2.49 52.86
CA ASN A 9 8.60 -3.62 52.08
C ASN A 9 7.94 -3.16 50.78
N LEU A 10 7.20 -2.04 50.78
CA LEU A 10 6.58 -1.50 49.56
C LEU A 10 7.62 -1.01 48.55
N ILE A 11 8.69 -0.37 49.02
CA ILE A 11 9.79 0.08 48.15
C ILE A 11 10.51 -1.12 47.52
N ILE A 12 10.76 -2.19 48.28
CA ILE A 12 11.36 -3.42 47.76
C ILE A 12 10.45 -4.08 46.72
N GLN A 13 9.16 -4.16 46.98
CA GLN A 13 8.20 -4.77 46.05
C GLN A 13 8.09 -3.98 44.75
N PHE A 14 8.11 -2.65 44.83
CA PHE A 14 8.14 -1.76 43.66
C PHE A 14 9.45 -1.91 42.87
N LEU A 15 10.61 -1.99 43.55
CA LEU A 15 11.90 -2.21 42.90
C LEU A 15 11.96 -3.57 42.19
N ILE A 16 11.42 -4.64 42.80
CA ILE A 16 11.32 -5.96 42.17
C ILE A 16 10.40 -5.91 40.94
N PHE A 17 9.27 -5.19 41.03
CA PHE A 17 8.36 -5.00 39.90
C PHE A 17 9.01 -4.20 38.76
N CYS A 18 9.74 -3.13 39.06
CA CYS A 18 10.54 -2.40 38.07
C CYS A 18 11.63 -3.29 37.46
N LEU A 19 12.31 -4.11 38.25
CA LEU A 19 13.32 -5.05 37.77
C LEU A 19 12.69 -6.08 36.81
N LEU A 20 11.53 -6.63 37.15
CA LEU A 20 10.77 -7.55 36.30
C LEU A 20 10.33 -6.88 34.98
N ILE A 21 9.86 -5.64 35.02
CA ILE A 21 9.55 -4.86 33.81
C ILE A 21 10.81 -4.69 32.95
N THR A 22 11.95 -4.33 33.56
CA THR A 22 13.21 -4.17 32.80
C THR A 22 13.76 -5.49 32.26
N LEU A 23 13.53 -6.62 32.92
CA LEU A 23 13.91 -7.95 32.40
C LEU A 23 13.05 -8.38 31.20
N THR A 24 11.82 -7.87 31.08
CA THR A 24 10.97 -8.12 29.90
C THR A 24 11.27 -7.19 28.72
N ILE A 25 11.99 -6.09 28.95
CA ILE A 25 12.36 -5.15 27.89
C ILE A 25 13.77 -5.49 27.41
N SER A 26 13.84 -5.85 26.13
CA SER A 26 15.07 -5.93 25.33
C SER A 26 15.88 -7.24 25.43
N GLN A 27 15.21 -8.36 25.15
CA GLN A 27 15.84 -9.30 24.22
C GLN A 27 15.60 -8.78 22.80
N GLN A 28 16.46 -7.88 22.35
CA GLN A 28 16.50 -7.46 20.94
C GLN A 28 16.93 -8.71 20.16
N LEU A 29 15.94 -9.47 19.67
CA LEU A 29 16.18 -10.66 18.87
C LEU A 29 17.11 -10.28 17.72
N PRO A 30 18.16 -11.08 17.44
CA PRO A 30 19.00 -10.86 16.27
C PRO A 30 18.10 -10.80 15.04
N TYR A 31 18.31 -9.80 14.18
CA TYR A 31 17.53 -9.56 12.98
C TYR A 31 17.14 -10.89 12.31
N LYS A 32 15.86 -11.26 12.39
CA LYS A 32 15.38 -12.54 11.86
C LYS A 32 15.24 -12.36 10.35
N ILE A 33 16.27 -12.75 9.62
CA ILE A 33 16.23 -12.75 8.16
C ILE A 33 15.17 -13.77 7.71
N PHE A 34 14.26 -13.33 6.84
CA PHE A 34 13.24 -14.18 6.24
C PHE A 34 13.56 -14.37 4.76
N ASN A 35 13.72 -15.63 4.34
CA ASN A 35 14.00 -15.99 2.97
C ASN A 35 12.82 -16.80 2.41
N TYR A 36 12.40 -16.47 1.19
CA TYR A 36 11.33 -17.18 0.48
C TYR A 36 11.67 -17.27 -1.01
N THR A 37 11.36 -18.43 -1.59
CA THR A 37 11.48 -18.68 -3.02
C THR A 37 10.09 -18.79 -3.61
N GLU A 38 9.80 -17.94 -4.60
CA GLU A 38 8.54 -17.93 -5.35
C GLU A 38 8.26 -19.28 -6.02
N SER A 39 7.02 -19.76 -5.91
CA SER A 39 6.58 -21.06 -6.40
C SER A 39 6.18 -21.08 -7.87
N LYS A 40 5.74 -19.94 -8.41
CA LYS A 40 5.17 -19.83 -9.79
C LYS A 40 6.07 -19.12 -10.80
N LEU A 41 7.26 -18.69 -10.40
CA LEU A 41 8.21 -17.99 -11.27
C LEU A 41 9.12 -19.00 -11.99
N GLY A 42 8.62 -19.63 -13.05
CA GLY A 42 9.48 -20.46 -13.93
C GLY A 42 10.64 -19.65 -14.50
N ASP A 43 11.86 -20.20 -14.45
CA ASP A 43 13.18 -19.87 -15.07
C ASP A 43 13.60 -18.42 -15.35
N GLN A 44 12.81 -17.42 -14.99
CA GLN A 44 13.06 -16.02 -15.30
C GLN A 44 13.81 -15.37 -14.14
N ASN A 45 15.13 -15.34 -14.25
CA ASN A 45 16.07 -14.67 -13.36
C ASN A 45 15.96 -13.13 -13.48
N THR A 46 14.75 -12.59 -13.33
CA THR A 46 14.45 -11.16 -13.40
C THR A 46 14.73 -10.51 -12.05
N SER A 47 15.42 -9.38 -12.05
CA SER A 47 15.55 -8.55 -10.85
C SER A 47 14.18 -8.05 -10.39
N PHE A 48 14.03 -7.86 -9.08
CA PHE A 48 12.83 -7.34 -8.46
C PHE A 48 13.19 -6.33 -7.38
N ILE A 49 12.21 -5.54 -6.96
CA ILE A 49 12.30 -4.64 -5.82
C ILE A 49 11.12 -4.88 -4.89
N ILE A 50 11.36 -4.66 -3.60
CA ILE A 50 10.28 -4.57 -2.61
C ILE A 50 9.75 -3.15 -2.63
N ALA A 51 8.55 -2.98 -3.17
CA ALA A 51 7.98 -1.67 -3.46
C ALA A 51 7.14 -1.11 -2.30
N ASP A 52 6.61 -1.97 -1.44
CA ASP A 52 5.97 -1.58 -0.19
C ASP A 52 5.95 -2.77 0.80
N ILE A 53 5.98 -2.46 2.09
CA ILE A 53 5.78 -3.43 3.18
C ILE A 53 4.79 -2.80 4.16
N LYS A 54 3.69 -3.50 4.43
CA LYS A 54 2.68 -3.16 5.42
C LYS A 54 2.46 -4.33 6.36
N THR A 55 1.73 -4.10 7.45
CA THR A 55 1.49 -5.13 8.46
C THR A 55 0.03 -5.05 8.92
N TYR A 56 -0.64 -6.20 8.98
CA TYR A 56 -1.92 -6.35 9.66
C TYR A 56 -1.71 -6.36 11.17
N ASP A 57 -2.76 -6.16 11.95
CA ASP A 57 -2.64 -6.09 13.43
C ASP A 57 -2.20 -7.39 14.09
N ASP A 58 -2.47 -8.51 13.45
CA ASP A 58 -2.02 -9.82 13.93
C ASP A 58 -0.55 -10.09 13.60
N GLY A 59 0.17 -9.12 13.03
CA GLY A 59 1.54 -9.28 12.61
C GLY A 59 1.72 -9.94 11.24
N THR A 60 0.65 -10.31 10.53
CA THR A 60 0.77 -10.77 9.14
C THR A 60 1.36 -9.64 8.29
N ILE A 61 2.46 -9.90 7.58
CA ILE A 61 3.13 -8.91 6.74
C ILE A 61 2.55 -8.98 5.33
N LEU A 62 2.26 -7.81 4.77
CA LEU A 62 1.79 -7.63 3.39
C LEU A 62 2.92 -6.97 2.60
N VAL A 63 3.45 -7.68 1.60
CA VAL A 63 4.57 -7.22 0.78
C VAL A 63 4.09 -7.00 -0.65
N HIS A 64 4.44 -5.86 -1.24
CA HIS A 64 4.27 -5.59 -2.67
C HIS A 64 5.62 -5.69 -3.38
N ILE A 65 5.67 -6.54 -4.40
CA ILE A 65 6.87 -6.81 -5.19
C ILE A 65 6.66 -6.25 -6.60
N MET A 66 7.68 -5.58 -7.14
CA MET A 66 7.69 -5.14 -8.54
C MET A 66 8.87 -5.79 -9.26
N ARG A 67 8.60 -6.42 -10.41
CA ARG A 67 9.62 -7.13 -11.20
C ARG A 67 10.06 -6.31 -12.39
N ASN A 68 11.36 -6.28 -12.64
CA ASN A 68 11.92 -5.55 -13.75
C ASN A 68 11.57 -6.22 -15.09
N VAL A 69 11.36 -5.42 -16.12
CA VAL A 69 11.17 -5.90 -17.50
C VAL A 69 12.43 -5.66 -18.31
N SER A 70 12.78 -6.61 -19.17
CA SER A 70 13.96 -6.52 -20.02
C SER A 70 13.88 -5.41 -21.07
N LYS A 71 12.68 -4.90 -21.36
CA LYS A 71 12.46 -3.78 -22.29
C LYS A 71 11.61 -2.71 -21.62
N GLN A 72 12.17 -1.51 -21.51
CA GLN A 72 11.46 -0.32 -21.04
C GLN A 72 10.33 0.02 -22.01
N ILE A 73 9.15 0.36 -21.49
CA ILE A 73 8.03 0.81 -22.32
C ILE A 73 8.35 2.24 -22.78
N LYS A 74 8.34 2.49 -24.10
CA LYS A 74 8.75 3.76 -24.75
C LYS A 74 8.13 5.04 -24.14
N ASN A 75 6.99 4.92 -23.48
CA ASN A 75 6.28 6.05 -22.89
C ASN A 75 6.79 6.41 -21.48
N CYS A 76 7.23 5.41 -20.70
CA CYS A 76 7.73 5.61 -19.34
C CYS A 76 9.10 6.34 -19.32
N SER A 77 9.92 6.09 -20.34
CA SER A 77 11.23 6.75 -20.50
C SER A 77 11.12 8.26 -20.74
N LYS A 78 10.01 8.76 -21.31
CA LYS A 78 9.79 10.20 -21.55
C LYS A 78 9.74 11.00 -20.24
N PHE A 79 9.27 10.38 -19.16
CA PHE A 79 9.22 10.96 -17.83
C PHE A 79 10.40 10.54 -16.94
N ARG A 80 11.49 10.04 -17.55
CA ARG A 80 12.67 9.49 -16.84
C ARG A 80 12.35 8.38 -15.85
N GLY A 81 11.17 7.78 -15.98
CA GLY A 81 10.66 6.73 -15.12
C GLY A 81 11.16 5.33 -15.50
N ILE A 82 10.86 4.36 -14.65
CA ILE A 82 11.29 2.96 -14.82
C ILE A 82 10.05 2.08 -14.94
N SER A 83 10.00 1.27 -15.99
CA SER A 83 8.90 0.34 -16.23
C SER A 83 9.14 -0.98 -15.52
N PHE A 84 8.09 -1.55 -14.93
CA PHE A 84 8.07 -2.88 -14.35
C PHE A 84 7.08 -3.78 -15.09
N GLU A 85 7.08 -5.06 -14.75
CA GLU A 85 6.13 -6.04 -15.28
C GLU A 85 4.71 -5.59 -14.96
N GLN A 86 3.81 -5.69 -15.94
CA GLN A 86 2.41 -5.25 -15.79
C GLN A 86 1.57 -6.28 -15.02
N LYS A 87 2.06 -6.70 -13.86
CA LYS A 87 1.41 -7.66 -12.97
C LYS A 87 1.61 -7.22 -11.52
N LEU A 88 0.55 -7.37 -10.73
CA LEU A 88 0.59 -7.07 -9.31
C LEU A 88 1.03 -8.33 -8.55
N TYR A 89 2.13 -8.22 -7.80
CA TYR A 89 2.65 -9.31 -6.98
C TYR A 89 2.55 -8.93 -5.51
N ILE A 90 1.66 -9.61 -4.78
CA ILE A 90 1.45 -9.39 -3.35
C ILE A 90 1.76 -10.67 -2.58
N ARG A 91 2.49 -10.56 -1.47
CA ARG A 91 2.78 -11.69 -0.58
C ARG A 91 2.23 -11.42 0.81
N LEU A 92 1.51 -12.38 1.35
CA LEU A 92 1.18 -12.43 2.78
C LEU A 92 2.19 -13.35 3.46
N ILE A 93 2.94 -12.81 4.42
CA ILE A 93 3.86 -13.59 5.26
C ILE A 93 3.23 -13.68 6.65
N PHE A 94 2.84 -14.88 7.04
CA PHE A 94 2.19 -15.14 8.32
C PHE A 94 3.23 -15.28 9.44
N LEU A 95 2.80 -15.09 10.69
CA LEU A 95 3.69 -15.23 11.87
C LEU A 95 4.33 -16.62 12.00
N ASN A 96 3.68 -17.66 11.48
CA ASN A 96 4.22 -19.02 11.46
C ASN A 96 5.26 -19.25 10.34
N GLY A 97 5.56 -18.22 9.54
CA GLY A 97 6.54 -18.25 8.44
C GLY A 97 5.97 -18.74 7.11
N THR A 98 4.70 -19.13 7.02
CA THR A 98 4.11 -19.49 5.73
C THR A 98 3.89 -18.26 4.87
N VAL A 99 3.93 -18.45 3.54
CA VAL A 99 3.71 -17.39 2.56
C VAL A 99 2.52 -17.76 1.68
N LYS A 100 1.62 -16.80 1.47
CA LYS A 100 0.57 -16.89 0.44
C LYS A 100 0.86 -15.88 -0.66
N GLU A 101 1.08 -16.40 -1.86
CA GLU A 101 1.22 -15.60 -3.08
C GLU A 101 -0.15 -15.16 -3.60
N ILE A 102 -0.32 -13.87 -3.80
CA ILE A 102 -1.52 -13.25 -4.38
C ILE A 102 -1.09 -12.51 -5.64
N ASP A 103 -1.45 -13.07 -6.79
CA ASP A 103 -1.18 -12.51 -8.11
C ASP A 103 -2.52 -12.26 -8.83
N PRO A 104 -3.26 -11.20 -8.42
CA PRO A 104 -4.60 -10.99 -8.92
C PRO A 104 -4.56 -10.70 -10.43
N LYS A 105 -5.47 -11.36 -11.17
CA LYS A 105 -5.72 -11.04 -12.57
C LYS A 105 -6.57 -9.77 -12.63
N LEU A 106 -5.93 -8.63 -12.50
CA LEU A 106 -6.58 -7.34 -12.68
C LEU A 106 -7.11 -7.30 -14.12
N LYS A 107 -8.36 -6.87 -14.32
CA LYS A 107 -8.98 -6.79 -15.66
C LYS A 107 -8.29 -5.67 -16.44
N PHE A 108 -7.18 -6.00 -17.08
CA PHE A 108 -6.48 -5.09 -17.97
C PHE A 108 -7.19 -5.10 -19.33
N ASP A 109 -8.09 -4.14 -19.55
CA ASP A 109 -8.46 -3.80 -20.92
C ASP A 109 -7.20 -3.22 -21.59
N PRO A 110 -6.86 -3.57 -22.84
CA PRO A 110 -5.61 -3.16 -23.49
C PRO A 110 -5.45 -1.63 -23.64
N ILE A 111 -6.49 -0.84 -23.36
CA ILE A 111 -6.50 0.62 -23.39
C ILE A 111 -6.41 1.23 -21.97
N ASN A 112 -6.74 0.48 -20.92
CA ASN A 112 -6.93 0.96 -19.54
C ASN A 112 -6.02 0.24 -18.53
N SER A 113 -4.75 0.00 -18.90
CA SER A 113 -3.81 -0.72 -18.05
C SER A 113 -3.33 0.11 -16.85
N ILE A 114 -3.11 -0.55 -15.71
CA ILE A 114 -2.46 0.05 -14.54
C ILE A 114 -1.10 0.59 -14.94
N ASN A 115 -0.77 1.79 -14.48
CA ASN A 115 0.55 2.35 -14.70
C ASN A 115 1.57 1.65 -13.80
N TYR A 116 2.45 0.83 -14.39
CA TYR A 116 3.61 0.22 -13.71
C TYR A 116 4.90 1.00 -13.97
N CYS A 117 4.80 2.29 -14.31
CA CYS A 117 5.93 3.20 -14.42
C CYS A 117 6.17 3.89 -13.08
N LEU A 118 7.33 3.64 -12.47
CA LEU A 118 7.81 4.47 -11.38
C LEU A 118 8.17 5.85 -11.93
N LEU A 119 7.48 6.89 -11.48
CA LEU A 119 7.64 8.25 -12.01
C LEU A 119 8.69 9.02 -11.22
N ASP A 120 9.49 9.84 -11.91
CA ASP A 120 10.43 10.76 -11.27
C ASP A 120 9.67 11.86 -10.49
N SER A 121 9.86 11.93 -9.17
CA SER A 121 9.17 12.91 -8.33
C SER A 121 9.57 14.34 -8.65
N ASP A 122 10.76 14.52 -9.22
CA ASP A 122 11.32 15.83 -9.56
C ASP A 122 10.86 16.28 -10.97
N SER A 123 10.09 15.45 -11.68
CA SER A 123 9.45 15.86 -12.92
C SER A 123 8.38 16.92 -12.62
N THR A 124 8.66 18.15 -13.04
CA THR A 124 7.90 19.37 -12.71
C THR A 124 6.45 19.42 -13.22
N GLY A 125 5.99 18.39 -13.93
CA GLY A 125 4.67 18.34 -14.57
C GLY A 125 3.54 17.75 -13.71
N TYR A 126 3.85 17.01 -12.63
CA TYR A 126 2.81 16.33 -11.84
C TYR A 126 3.28 15.99 -10.43
N LYS A 127 2.50 16.45 -9.46
CA LYS A 127 2.65 16.08 -8.05
C LYS A 127 1.65 14.95 -7.77
N ILE A 128 2.08 13.69 -7.85
CA ILE A 128 1.29 12.61 -7.26
C ILE A 128 1.26 12.91 -5.76
N ASN A 129 0.08 13.19 -5.20
CA ASN A 129 -0.09 13.34 -3.77
C ASN A 129 -0.13 11.96 -3.07
N LYS A 130 0.83 11.08 -3.39
CA LYS A 130 1.04 9.80 -2.72
C LYS A 130 2.32 9.88 -1.89
N LEU A 131 2.26 9.25 -0.72
CA LEU A 131 3.39 9.15 0.21
C LEU A 131 4.37 8.01 -0.13
N ASN A 132 4.10 7.24 -1.21
CA ASN A 132 4.90 6.08 -1.58
C ASN A 132 6.11 6.47 -2.45
N ASN A 133 7.07 7.16 -1.83
CA ASN A 133 8.35 7.49 -2.45
C ASN A 133 9.32 6.31 -2.28
N LEU A 134 9.80 5.79 -3.40
CA LEU A 134 10.88 4.82 -3.49
C LEU A 134 12.17 5.56 -3.85
N VAL A 135 13.17 5.48 -2.97
CA VAL A 135 14.51 5.97 -3.28
C VAL A 135 15.26 4.85 -3.97
N MET A 136 15.63 5.07 -5.23
CA MET A 136 16.44 4.12 -5.99
C MET A 136 17.81 4.72 -6.33
N TYR A 137 18.84 3.91 -6.16
CA TYR A 137 20.21 4.23 -6.55
C TYR A 137 20.44 3.64 -7.94
N LEU A 138 20.62 4.52 -8.94
CA LEU A 138 20.98 4.10 -10.29
C LEU A 138 22.44 4.45 -10.56
N ASN A 139 23.20 3.47 -11.03
CA ASN A 139 24.53 3.69 -11.58
C ASN A 139 24.37 4.18 -13.01
N ASP A 140 24.67 5.45 -13.27
CA ASP A 140 24.72 5.98 -14.63
C ASP A 140 26.03 5.56 -15.31
N VAL A 141 26.06 5.53 -16.65
CA VAL A 141 27.21 5.11 -17.49
C VAL A 141 28.47 5.95 -17.22
N LYS A 142 28.33 7.08 -16.51
CA LYS A 142 29.42 7.97 -16.10
C LYS A 142 29.93 7.76 -14.67
N ASN A 143 29.59 6.66 -13.99
CA ASN A 143 29.95 6.39 -12.58
C ASN A 143 29.46 7.44 -11.56
N ASN A 144 28.52 8.29 -11.95
CA ASN A 144 27.86 9.19 -11.01
C ASN A 144 26.64 8.49 -10.45
N ASN A 145 26.67 8.20 -9.14
CA ASN A 145 25.49 7.73 -8.42
C ASN A 145 24.47 8.86 -8.42
N THR A 146 23.41 8.72 -9.23
CA THR A 146 22.30 9.67 -9.21
C THR A 146 21.18 9.09 -8.35
N HIS A 147 20.79 9.84 -7.33
CA HIS A 147 19.61 9.51 -6.53
C HIS A 147 18.37 9.92 -7.32
N LYS A 148 17.47 8.97 -7.55
CA LYS A 148 16.13 9.28 -8.05
C LYS A 148 15.12 8.99 -6.97
N ASN A 149 14.35 10.02 -6.63
CA ASN A 149 13.13 9.87 -5.88
C ASN A 149 12.04 9.46 -6.87
N LEU A 150 11.62 8.21 -6.79
CA LEU A 150 10.59 7.67 -7.65
C LEU A 150 9.28 7.54 -6.88
N VAL A 151 8.17 7.85 -7.51
CA VAL A 151 6.85 7.62 -6.91
C VAL A 151 6.30 6.32 -7.44
N ASN A 152 5.89 5.43 -6.53
CA ASN A 152 5.15 4.23 -6.89
C ASN A 152 3.67 4.60 -7.14
N PRO A 153 3.18 4.48 -8.38
CA PRO A 153 1.77 4.75 -8.67
C PRO A 153 0.83 3.75 -7.98
N ILE A 154 1.32 2.59 -7.55
CA ILE A 154 0.55 1.55 -6.86
C ILE A 154 0.83 1.59 -5.35
N THR A 155 -0.23 1.52 -4.56
CA THR A 155 -0.14 1.40 -3.10
C THR A 155 -1.10 0.33 -2.62
N ILE A 156 -0.63 -0.46 -1.67
CA ILE A 156 -1.40 -1.52 -1.02
C ILE A 156 -1.64 -1.15 0.44
N TYR A 157 -2.83 -1.46 0.95
CA TYR A 157 -3.18 -1.23 2.33
C TYR A 157 -3.87 -2.47 2.93
N PRO A 158 -3.42 -2.95 4.11
CA PRO A 158 -4.15 -3.96 4.84
C PRO A 158 -5.45 -3.33 5.38
N LEU A 159 -6.58 -3.92 5.04
CA LEU A 159 -7.87 -3.59 5.63
C LEU A 159 -8.23 -4.64 6.68
N GLN A 160 -9.48 -4.67 7.12
CA GLN A 160 -10.00 -5.80 7.87
C GLN A 160 -9.81 -7.08 7.05
N LYS A 161 -9.33 -8.14 7.71
CA LYS A 161 -9.10 -9.40 7.02
C LYS A 161 -10.41 -9.95 6.44
N PRO A 162 -10.36 -10.62 5.28
CA PRO A 162 -9.18 -10.94 4.46
C PRO A 162 -8.96 -9.93 3.32
N PHE A 163 -9.13 -8.63 3.55
CA PHE A 163 -9.17 -7.64 2.46
C PHE A 163 -7.92 -6.76 2.37
N ILE A 164 -7.59 -6.42 1.13
CA ILE A 164 -6.51 -5.51 0.76
C ILE A 164 -7.12 -4.43 -0.13
N LEU A 165 -6.86 -3.16 0.20
CA LEU A 165 -7.15 -2.04 -0.70
C LEU A 165 -5.92 -1.82 -1.57
N VAL A 166 -6.09 -1.88 -2.88
CA VAL A 166 -5.10 -1.50 -3.88
C VAL A 166 -5.53 -0.18 -4.47
N THR A 167 -4.68 0.84 -4.39
CA THR A 167 -4.89 2.11 -5.10
C THR A 167 -3.83 2.26 -6.16
N TYR A 168 -4.21 2.67 -7.35
CA TYR A 168 -3.30 2.78 -8.47
C TYR A 168 -3.67 3.93 -9.39
N VAL A 169 -2.80 4.22 -10.36
CA VAL A 169 -3.08 5.20 -11.40
C VAL A 169 -3.30 4.46 -12.72
N ARG A 170 -4.42 4.73 -13.38
CA ARG A 170 -4.75 4.27 -14.73
C ARG A 170 -4.41 5.38 -15.72
N THR A 171 -4.00 5.02 -16.93
CA THR A 171 -3.80 5.98 -18.02
C THR A 171 -4.01 5.32 -19.37
N ASN A 172 -4.66 6.04 -20.29
CA ASN A 172 -4.78 5.64 -21.70
C ASN A 172 -3.54 6.05 -22.53
N ASN A 173 -2.75 7.00 -22.02
CA ASN A 173 -1.54 7.50 -22.65
C ASN A 173 -0.50 7.80 -21.58
N SER A 174 0.40 6.84 -21.36
CA SER A 174 1.51 7.00 -20.42
C SER A 174 2.51 8.09 -20.78
N SER A 175 2.38 8.76 -21.94
CA SER A 175 3.13 10.00 -22.31
C SER A 175 2.38 11.29 -21.99
N ASP A 176 1.09 11.26 -21.69
CA ASP A 176 0.27 12.43 -21.38
C ASP A 176 -0.28 12.32 -19.97
N ILE A 177 0.27 13.14 -19.08
CA ILE A 177 -0.03 13.12 -17.66
C ILE A 177 -1.46 13.54 -17.33
N ARG A 178 -2.15 14.26 -18.23
CA ARG A 178 -3.53 14.69 -18.03
C ARG A 178 -4.53 13.55 -18.11
N THR A 179 -4.09 12.41 -18.63
CA THR A 179 -4.90 11.20 -18.79
C THR A 179 -4.76 10.23 -17.62
N TYR A 180 -4.06 10.65 -16.56
CA TYR A 180 -3.80 9.83 -15.38
C TYR A 180 -4.99 9.97 -14.42
N GLU A 181 -5.64 8.85 -14.14
CA GLU A 181 -6.80 8.74 -13.27
C GLU A 181 -6.47 7.89 -12.05
N GLU A 182 -6.84 8.36 -10.86
CA GLU A 182 -6.70 7.58 -9.63
C GLU A 182 -7.85 6.57 -9.52
N CYS A 183 -7.48 5.31 -9.33
CA CYS A 183 -8.40 4.19 -9.21
C CYS A 183 -8.13 3.43 -7.90
N GLY A 184 -9.12 2.64 -7.48
CA GLY A 184 -8.94 1.71 -6.38
C GLY A 184 -9.74 0.43 -6.55
N GLU A 185 -9.22 -0.63 -5.96
CA GLU A 185 -9.84 -1.95 -5.96
C GLU A 185 -9.67 -2.60 -4.59
N ILE A 186 -10.69 -3.33 -4.15
CA ILE A 186 -10.55 -4.26 -3.03
C ILE A 186 -10.36 -5.66 -3.59
N ILE A 187 -9.31 -6.30 -3.12
CA ILE A 187 -9.06 -7.72 -3.36
C ILE A 187 -9.12 -8.48 -2.04
N ASP A 188 -9.56 -9.73 -2.08
CA ASP A 188 -9.41 -10.65 -0.95
C ASP A 188 -8.04 -11.35 -0.96
N TRP A 189 -7.74 -12.09 0.10
CA TRP A 189 -6.51 -12.87 0.22
C TRP A 189 -6.42 -14.04 -0.78
N ASP A 190 -7.48 -14.34 -1.53
CA ASP A 190 -7.48 -15.32 -2.63
C ASP A 190 -7.22 -14.64 -3.99
N GLY A 191 -7.06 -13.31 -4.01
CA GLY A 191 -6.82 -12.53 -5.22
C GLY A 191 -8.08 -12.22 -6.02
N ASN A 192 -9.27 -12.44 -5.46
CA ASN A 192 -10.53 -12.09 -6.11
C ASN A 192 -10.84 -10.61 -5.88
N ILE A 193 -11.20 -9.92 -6.95
CA ILE A 193 -11.65 -8.53 -6.90
C ILE A 193 -13.07 -8.49 -6.33
N LYS A 194 -13.28 -7.75 -5.24
CA LYS A 194 -14.59 -7.54 -4.60
C LYS A 194 -15.29 -6.28 -5.09
N SER A 195 -14.54 -5.23 -5.36
CA SER A 195 -15.09 -3.97 -5.86
C SER A 195 -14.02 -3.16 -6.59
N ILE A 196 -14.46 -2.37 -7.56
CA ILE A 196 -13.63 -1.51 -8.41
C ILE A 196 -14.23 -0.10 -8.39
N TRP A 197 -13.37 0.91 -8.34
CA TRP A 197 -13.76 2.31 -8.45
C TRP A 197 -12.82 3.09 -9.36
N ASP A 198 -13.43 3.86 -10.26
CA ASP A 198 -12.75 4.73 -11.20
C ASP A 198 -12.92 6.20 -10.77
N ASP A 199 -11.90 7.01 -11.05
CA ASP A 199 -11.93 8.47 -10.95
C ASP A 199 -12.27 9.04 -9.57
N ASN A 200 -11.62 8.54 -8.51
CA ASN A 200 -11.83 9.06 -7.16
C ASN A 200 -10.51 9.18 -6.40
N ARG A 201 -10.31 10.32 -5.73
CA ARG A 201 -9.28 10.45 -4.69
C ARG A 201 -9.66 9.55 -3.53
N ILE A 202 -8.89 8.49 -3.31
CA ILE A 202 -9.10 7.52 -2.23
C ILE A 202 -8.11 7.79 -1.11
N GLN A 203 -8.59 7.91 0.12
CA GLN A 203 -7.76 8.02 1.31
C GLN A 203 -8.23 7.00 2.34
N LEU A 204 -7.31 6.44 3.12
CA LEU A 204 -7.70 5.57 4.23
C LEU A 204 -8.52 6.35 5.25
N ASN A 205 -9.48 5.67 5.88
CA ASN A 205 -10.22 6.24 6.98
C ASN A 205 -9.30 6.47 8.20
N ALA A 206 -9.73 7.30 9.15
CA ALA A 206 -9.10 7.46 10.46
C ALA A 206 -8.87 6.09 11.12
N ASN A 207 -9.86 5.20 11.05
CA ASN A 207 -9.64 3.77 11.28
C ASN A 207 -9.30 3.07 9.96
N LYS A 208 -8.00 3.05 9.66
CA LYS A 208 -7.42 2.50 8.41
C LYS A 208 -7.81 1.05 8.10
N LYS A 209 -8.25 0.30 9.11
CA LYS A 209 -8.67 -1.11 8.98
C LYS A 209 -10.08 -1.24 8.46
N LEU A 210 -10.96 -0.40 8.98
CA LEU A 210 -12.39 -0.52 8.74
C LEU A 210 -12.80 0.06 7.40
N GLY A 211 -11.91 0.76 6.70
CA GLY A 211 -12.10 1.12 5.30
C GLY A 211 -11.44 2.42 4.91
N PHE A 212 -12.12 3.17 4.04
CA PHE A 212 -11.55 4.31 3.33
C PHE A 212 -12.61 5.37 3.05
N ILE A 213 -12.16 6.58 2.79
CA ILE A 213 -12.99 7.66 2.24
C ILE A 213 -12.64 7.85 0.77
N ARG A 214 -13.65 8.20 -0.02
CA ARG A 214 -13.46 8.57 -1.42
C ARG A 214 -14.19 9.87 -1.74
N PHE A 215 -13.62 10.64 -2.66
CA PHE A 215 -14.22 11.89 -3.12
C PHE A 215 -15.14 11.60 -4.31
N VAL A 216 -16.45 11.76 -4.15
CA VAL A 216 -17.47 11.37 -5.14
C VAL A 216 -18.37 12.52 -5.54
N LEU A 217 -18.91 12.43 -6.76
CA LEU A 217 -19.97 13.31 -7.21
C LEU A 217 -21.31 12.96 -6.53
N ASN A 218 -21.98 13.96 -5.97
CA ASN A 218 -23.30 13.77 -5.36
C ASN A 218 -24.39 13.49 -6.42
N LYS A 219 -24.85 12.23 -6.46
CA LYS A 219 -25.89 11.77 -7.40
C LYS A 219 -27.28 12.39 -7.17
N ILE A 220 -27.55 12.94 -5.98
CA ILE A 220 -28.82 13.63 -5.71
C ILE A 220 -28.89 14.95 -6.49
N CYS A 221 -27.74 15.60 -6.70
CA CYS A 221 -27.65 16.82 -7.49
C CYS A 221 -27.82 16.56 -9.00
N GLU A 222 -27.33 15.43 -9.52
CA GLU A 222 -27.53 15.04 -10.94
C GLU A 222 -29.01 14.92 -11.32
N ARG A 223 -29.82 14.30 -10.46
CA ARG A 223 -31.26 14.09 -10.76
C ARG A 223 -32.12 15.33 -10.65
N LYS A 224 -31.66 16.37 -9.94
CA LYS A 224 -32.42 17.60 -9.68
C LYS A 224 -31.95 18.81 -10.51
N GLY A 225 -30.97 18.64 -11.40
CA GLY A 225 -30.48 19.72 -12.26
C GLY A 225 -29.82 20.87 -11.51
N CYS A 226 -29.31 20.63 -10.29
CA CYS A 226 -28.64 21.66 -9.51
C CYS A 226 -27.27 21.99 -10.14
N SER A 227 -27.01 23.27 -10.45
CA SER A 227 -25.80 23.71 -11.19
C SER A 227 -24.51 23.81 -10.36
N TRP A 228 -24.35 23.00 -9.31
CA TRP A 228 -23.13 23.03 -8.50
C TRP A 228 -22.63 21.61 -8.30
N HIS A 229 -21.38 21.39 -8.74
CA HIS A 229 -20.61 20.17 -8.60
C HIS A 229 -20.34 19.92 -7.10
N SER A 230 -21.34 19.43 -6.35
CA SER A 230 -21.14 19.10 -4.94
C SER A 230 -20.42 17.76 -4.87
N TRP A 231 -19.10 17.82 -4.92
CA TRP A 231 -18.25 16.70 -4.57
C TRP A 231 -18.24 16.53 -3.06
N LEU A 232 -18.40 15.30 -2.60
CA LEU A 232 -18.47 14.96 -1.18
C LEU A 232 -17.52 13.82 -0.87
N TRP A 233 -16.98 13.83 0.35
CA TRP A 233 -16.30 12.66 0.88
C TRP A 233 -17.34 11.64 1.32
N GLN A 234 -17.23 10.42 0.80
CA GLN A 234 -18.09 9.30 1.15
C GLN A 234 -17.28 8.26 1.89
N HIS A 235 -17.81 7.78 3.03
CA HIS A 235 -17.15 6.82 3.88
C HIS A 235 -17.56 5.39 3.50
N TYR A 236 -16.56 4.52 3.35
CA TYR A 236 -16.73 3.11 3.10
C TYR A 236 -16.23 2.35 4.30
N SER A 237 -17.13 1.56 4.89
CA SER A 237 -16.78 0.56 5.89
C SER A 237 -16.85 -0.84 5.28
N ILE A 238 -15.92 -1.69 5.67
CA ILE A 238 -15.96 -3.12 5.37
C ILE A 238 -16.49 -3.81 6.61
N ASP A 239 -17.61 -4.51 6.46
CA ASP A 239 -18.16 -5.35 7.52
C ASP A 239 -17.65 -6.80 7.43
N ASP A 240 -17.90 -7.57 8.49
CA ASP A 240 -17.56 -9.00 8.57
C ASP A 240 -18.29 -9.83 7.50
N ASN A 241 -19.37 -9.30 6.93
CA ASN A 241 -20.19 -9.95 5.90
C ASN A 241 -19.76 -9.60 4.47
N VAL A 242 -18.57 -9.03 4.29
CA VAL A 242 -17.95 -8.78 2.98
C VAL A 242 -18.70 -7.72 2.16
N SER A 243 -19.62 -6.97 2.77
CA SER A 243 -20.38 -5.93 2.09
C SER A 243 -19.76 -4.57 2.35
N LEU A 244 -19.43 -3.87 1.28
CA LEU A 244 -19.00 -2.46 1.35
C LEU A 244 -20.22 -1.62 1.65
N GLN A 245 -20.33 -1.18 2.90
CA GLN A 245 -21.41 -0.30 3.29
C GLN A 245 -20.98 1.15 3.13
N ASP A 246 -21.76 1.88 2.32
CA ASP A 246 -21.77 3.33 2.35
C ASP A 246 -22.27 3.76 3.74
N SER A 247 -21.37 4.33 4.52
CA SER A 247 -21.67 4.78 5.89
C SER A 247 -22.00 6.27 5.93
N GLY A 248 -22.19 6.89 4.76
CA GLY A 248 -22.66 8.26 4.60
C GLY A 248 -21.60 9.25 4.12
N PHE A 249 -22.03 10.51 4.01
CA PHE A 249 -21.18 11.62 3.59
C PHE A 249 -20.53 12.30 4.79
N VAL A 250 -19.29 12.71 4.64
CA VAL A 250 -18.58 13.59 5.59
C VAL A 250 -18.81 15.03 5.14
N GLN A 251 -19.32 15.86 6.04
CA GLN A 251 -19.60 17.28 5.82
C GLN A 251 -18.43 18.15 6.27
#